data_AF-A0A3B4X6W9-F1
#
_entry.id   AF-A0A3B4X6W9-F1
#
_cell.length_a   1.000
_cell.length_b   1.000
_cell.length_c   1.000
_cell.angle_alpha   90.00
_cell.angle_beta   90.00
_cell.angle_gamma   90.00
#
_symmetry.space_group_name_H-M   'P 1'
#
loop_
_entity.id
_entity.type
_entity.pdbx_description
1 polymer ?
#
loop_
_entity_poly.entity_id
_entity_poly.type
_entity_poly.pdbx_seq_one_letter_code
_entity_poly.pdbx_strand_id
1 'polypeptide(L)'
;MERIDSSGSLPCGQMERDKNGRWIKIRFTVDKKQWTIMNVYAPNDEVERTQFIRTITHRGKDCDIIMGDFNLKQSTMDVNENCKWRQDMSRTVLQNLLSVNNLCDLWRHQHPKGRDYTRVQSHLGLIKRSRIDLVLVKKMMVGMFNTVRFNLNFLSDHAFIWVGVESKGEERGGVYGILMQTY
;
A
#
# COMPACT_ATOMS: atom_id res chain seq x y z
N MET A 1 -10.68 -30.03 -11.08
CA MET A 1 -9.92 -29.49 -12.22
C MET A 1 -10.66 -28.24 -12.67
N GLU A 2 -10.40 -27.09 -12.03
CA GLU A 2 -11.06 -25.83 -12.39
C GLU A 2 -10.33 -25.21 -13.58
N ARG A 3 -11.10 -24.92 -14.63
CA ARG A 3 -10.62 -24.31 -15.86
C ARG A 3 -10.31 -22.84 -15.61
N ILE A 4 -9.14 -22.42 -16.08
CA ILE A 4 -8.76 -21.01 -16.24
C ILE A 4 -9.72 -20.41 -17.27
N ASP A 5 -10.45 -19.35 -16.91
CA ASP A 5 -11.26 -18.62 -17.87
C ASP A 5 -10.36 -17.91 -18.90
N SER A 6 -10.84 -17.84 -20.14
CA SER A 6 -10.10 -17.26 -21.27
C SER A 6 -10.18 -15.72 -21.31
N SER A 7 -10.59 -15.07 -20.21
CA SER A 7 -10.67 -13.61 -20.07
C SER A 7 -9.50 -12.99 -19.30
N GLY A 8 -8.58 -13.81 -18.75
CA GLY A 8 -7.46 -13.29 -17.95
C GLY A 8 -7.91 -12.64 -16.63
N SER A 9 -9.19 -12.81 -16.27
CA SER A 9 -9.71 -12.39 -14.97
C SER A 9 -9.38 -13.47 -13.95
N LEU A 10 -8.55 -13.13 -12.97
CA LEU A 10 -8.45 -13.93 -11.76
C LEU A 10 -9.86 -14.05 -11.17
N PRO A 11 -10.34 -15.26 -10.80
CA PRO A 11 -11.63 -15.40 -10.14
C PRO A 11 -11.60 -14.54 -8.87
N CYS A 12 -12.34 -13.44 -8.90
CA CYS A 12 -12.44 -12.52 -7.78
C CYS A 12 -13.14 -13.27 -6.65
N GLY A 13 -12.35 -13.83 -5.74
CA GLY A 13 -12.85 -14.26 -4.44
C GLY A 13 -13.44 -13.04 -3.73
N GLN A 14 -14.36 -13.32 -2.83
CA GLN A 14 -15.13 -12.36 -2.03
C GLN A 14 -14.53 -10.94 -1.89
N MET A 15 -15.36 -9.94 -2.21
CA MET A 15 -15.05 -8.51 -2.08
C MET A 15 -15.81 -7.89 -0.90
N GLU A 16 -15.11 -7.14 -0.06
CA GLU A 16 -15.67 -6.31 1.02
C GLU A 16 -15.28 -4.84 0.75
N ARG A 17 -16.20 -3.88 0.91
CA ARG A 17 -15.91 -2.47 0.63
C ARG A 17 -16.58 -1.55 1.63
N ASP A 18 -15.95 -0.41 1.86
CA ASP A 18 -16.52 0.68 2.63
C ASP A 18 -17.70 1.34 1.91
N LYS A 19 -18.64 1.91 2.68
CA LYS A 19 -19.73 2.71 2.13
C LYS A 19 -19.25 4.05 1.55
N ASN A 20 -18.19 4.64 2.13
CA ASN A 20 -17.66 5.92 1.69
C ASN A 20 -16.55 5.78 0.63
N GLY A 21 -16.31 4.56 0.12
CA GLY A 21 -15.29 4.31 -0.90
C GLY A 21 -13.85 4.48 -0.42
N ARG A 22 -13.61 4.46 0.90
CA ARG A 22 -12.27 4.71 1.48
C ARG A 22 -11.40 3.47 1.60
N TRP A 23 -11.98 2.28 1.49
CA TRP A 23 -11.22 1.05 1.37
C TRP A 23 -12.02 -0.03 0.65
N ILE A 24 -11.29 -0.93 0.01
CA ILE A 24 -11.81 -2.14 -0.62
C ILE A 24 -10.86 -3.28 -0.30
N LYS A 25 -11.40 -4.41 0.13
CA LYS A 25 -10.69 -5.64 0.41
C LYS A 25 -11.14 -6.70 -0.60
N ILE A 26 -10.17 -7.33 -1.25
CA ILE A 26 -10.39 -8.36 -2.27
C ILE A 26 -9.63 -9.60 -1.83
N ARG A 27 -10.31 -10.75 -1.88
CA ARG A 27 -9.67 -12.06 -1.76
C ARG A 27 -9.56 -12.70 -3.13
N PHE A 28 -8.48 -13.36 -3.46
CA PHE A 28 -8.35 -14.07 -4.73
C PHE A 28 -7.33 -15.19 -4.60
N THR A 29 -7.32 -16.12 -5.54
CA THR A 29 -6.41 -17.27 -5.52
C THR A 29 -5.53 -17.26 -6.75
N VAL A 30 -4.21 -17.37 -6.55
CA VAL A 30 -3.19 -17.53 -7.60
C VAL A 30 -2.29 -18.69 -7.20
N ASP A 31 -1.99 -19.61 -8.12
CA ASP A 31 -1.16 -20.79 -7.85
C ASP A 31 -1.56 -21.58 -6.60
N LYS A 32 -2.88 -21.78 -6.39
CA LYS A 32 -3.46 -22.43 -5.20
C LYS A 32 -3.17 -21.73 -3.87
N LYS A 33 -2.54 -20.55 -3.89
CA LYS A 33 -2.38 -19.67 -2.74
C LYS A 33 -3.49 -18.62 -2.73
N GLN A 34 -4.24 -18.55 -1.64
CA GLN A 34 -5.18 -17.46 -1.42
C GLN A 34 -4.41 -16.20 -0.97
N TRP A 35 -4.80 -15.07 -1.52
CA TRP A 35 -4.30 -13.74 -1.20
C TRP A 35 -5.45 -12.84 -0.77
N THR A 36 -5.21 -12.01 0.21
CA THR A 36 -6.12 -10.95 0.66
C THR A 36 -5.42 -9.61 0.57
N ILE A 37 -5.92 -8.72 -0.29
CA ILE A 37 -5.37 -7.38 -0.49
C ILE A 37 -6.42 -6.34 -0.11
N MET A 38 -5.99 -5.29 0.60
CA MET A 38 -6.81 -4.12 0.89
C MET A 38 -6.19 -2.88 0.27
N ASN A 39 -6.95 -2.21 -0.61
CA ASN A 39 -6.64 -0.85 -1.04
C ASN A 39 -7.27 0.16 -0.08
N VAL A 40 -6.54 1.20 0.31
CA VAL A 40 -7.00 2.24 1.24
C VAL A 40 -6.80 3.65 0.68
N TYR A 41 -7.71 4.55 1.03
CA TYR A 41 -7.61 5.98 0.81
C TYR A 41 -7.98 6.70 2.10
N ALA A 42 -6.99 7.02 2.92
CA ALA A 42 -7.19 7.63 4.23
C ALA A 42 -7.58 9.13 4.10
N PRO A 43 -8.39 9.66 5.03
CA PRO A 43 -8.69 11.09 5.10
C PRO A 43 -7.45 11.98 5.30
N ASN A 44 -7.54 13.23 4.83
CA ASN A 44 -6.52 14.27 5.04
C ASN A 44 -6.56 14.85 6.46
N ASP A 45 -7.74 14.89 7.09
CA ASP A 45 -7.89 15.34 8.48
C ASP A 45 -7.28 14.32 9.45
N GLU A 46 -6.56 14.80 10.47
CA GLU A 46 -5.83 13.95 11.41
C GLU A 46 -6.76 13.11 12.31
N VAL A 47 -7.89 13.67 12.73
CA VAL A 47 -8.85 13.00 13.61
C VAL A 47 -9.58 11.92 12.82
N GLU A 48 -10.07 12.26 11.62
CA GLU A 48 -10.70 11.29 10.72
C GLU A 48 -9.72 10.19 10.32
N ARG A 49 -8.48 10.53 9.97
CA ARG A 49 -7.43 9.56 9.62
C ARG A 49 -7.09 8.64 10.78
N THR A 50 -7.04 9.17 12.00
CA THR A 50 -6.81 8.36 13.21
C THR A 50 -7.90 7.30 13.38
N GLN A 51 -9.18 7.68 13.24
CA GLN A 51 -10.30 6.75 13.36
C GLN A 51 -10.34 5.76 12.19
N PHE A 52 -9.98 6.22 10.99
CA PHE A 52 -9.84 5.40 9.81
C PHE A 52 -8.78 4.30 10.00
N ILE A 53 -7.57 4.66 10.44
CA ILE A 53 -6.50 3.67 10.66
C ILE A 53 -6.91 2.63 11.70
N ARG A 54 -7.59 3.02 12.79
CA ARG A 54 -8.16 2.05 13.76
C ARG A 54 -9.12 1.07 13.09
N THR A 55 -9.96 1.56 12.19
CA THR A 55 -10.89 0.71 11.43
C THR A 55 -10.13 -0.27 10.55
N ILE A 56 -9.08 0.19 9.85
CA ILE A 56 -8.20 -0.67 9.04
C ILE A 56 -7.43 -1.68 9.91
N THR A 57 -7.03 -1.34 11.13
CA THR A 57 -6.44 -2.30 12.09
C THR A 57 -7.34 -3.49 12.34
N HIS A 58 -8.64 -3.27 12.53
CA HIS A 58 -9.59 -4.36 12.74
C HIS A 58 -9.96 -5.10 11.45
N ARG A 59 -10.23 -4.37 10.36
CA ARG A 59 -10.70 -4.93 9.08
C ARG A 59 -9.62 -5.63 8.27
N GLY A 60 -8.37 -5.22 8.46
CA GLY A 60 -7.20 -5.68 7.72
C GLY A 60 -6.37 -6.75 8.44
N LYS A 61 -6.88 -7.36 9.52
CA LYS A 61 -6.15 -8.41 10.26
C LYS A 61 -5.77 -9.60 9.39
N ASP A 62 -6.70 -10.00 8.50
CA ASP A 62 -6.60 -11.10 7.54
C ASP A 62 -5.91 -10.71 6.22
N CYS A 63 -5.53 -9.43 6.05
CA CYS A 63 -4.91 -8.98 4.81
C CYS A 63 -3.42 -9.34 4.76
N ASP A 64 -2.99 -9.91 3.64
CA ASP A 64 -1.58 -10.14 3.33
C ASP A 64 -0.88 -8.83 2.96
N ILE A 65 -1.61 -7.97 2.25
CA ILE A 65 -1.15 -6.67 1.77
C ILE A 65 -2.23 -5.61 2.08
N ILE A 66 -1.82 -4.51 2.69
CA ILE A 66 -2.61 -3.27 2.81
C ILE A 66 -1.80 -2.18 2.15
N MET A 67 -2.34 -1.54 1.11
CA MET A 67 -1.62 -0.51 0.39
C MET A 67 -2.55 0.57 -0.13
N GLY A 68 -2.00 1.73 -0.49
CA GLY A 68 -2.77 2.87 -0.97
C GLY A 68 -2.28 4.18 -0.36
N ASP A 69 -3.10 5.22 -0.48
CA ASP A 69 -2.80 6.55 0.06
C ASP A 69 -3.23 6.63 1.52
N PHE A 70 -2.24 6.75 2.41
CA PHE A 70 -2.48 6.91 3.85
C PHE A 70 -2.59 8.36 4.28
N ASN A 71 -2.36 9.34 3.39
CA ASN A 71 -2.26 10.76 3.70
C ASN A 71 -1.38 11.07 4.93
N LEU A 72 -0.35 10.24 5.14
CA LEU A 72 0.47 10.24 6.34
C LEU A 72 1.94 10.03 6.00
N LYS A 73 2.77 10.96 6.45
CA LYS A 73 4.23 10.88 6.36
C LYS A 73 4.74 10.16 7.61
N GLN A 74 5.46 9.05 7.45
CA GLN A 74 5.96 8.26 8.58
C GLN A 74 7.18 8.85 9.27
N SER A 75 8.06 9.52 8.52
CA SER A 75 9.33 10.08 8.99
C SER A 75 9.71 11.36 8.23
N THR A 76 10.72 12.08 8.74
CA THR A 76 11.30 13.25 8.06
C THR A 76 11.93 12.91 6.70
N MET A 77 12.25 11.64 6.44
CA MET A 77 12.74 11.17 5.14
C MET A 77 11.63 11.05 4.09
N ASP A 78 10.36 11.09 4.51
CA ASP A 78 9.19 11.00 3.63
C ASP A 78 8.72 12.36 3.11
N VAL A 79 9.51 13.42 3.31
CA VAL A 79 9.25 14.77 2.79
C VAL A 79 10.51 15.37 2.17
N ASN A 80 10.32 16.27 1.20
CA ASN A 80 11.40 17.15 0.75
C ASN A 80 11.44 18.46 1.58
N GLU A 81 12.44 19.30 1.32
CA GLU A 81 12.68 20.56 2.05
C GLU A 81 11.51 21.55 1.99
N ASN A 82 10.74 21.52 0.89
CA ASN A 82 9.57 22.39 0.70
C ASN A 82 8.30 21.86 1.38
N CYS A 83 8.36 20.68 2.00
CA CYS A 83 7.25 20.03 2.68
C CYS A 83 7.42 20.12 4.20
N LYS A 84 6.42 20.70 4.89
CA LYS A 84 6.42 20.75 6.36
C LYS A 84 6.27 19.35 6.93
N TRP A 85 7.24 18.98 7.79
CA TRP A 85 7.10 17.92 8.77
C TRP A 85 6.44 18.50 10.03
N ARG A 86 5.37 17.86 10.51
CA ARG A 86 4.63 18.26 11.71
C ARG A 86 4.41 17.05 12.60
N GLN A 87 4.21 17.28 13.90
CA GLN A 87 3.65 16.24 14.78
C GLN A 87 2.26 15.84 14.27
N ASP A 88 1.97 14.55 14.34
CA ASP A 88 0.75 13.94 13.82
C ASP A 88 0.52 12.65 14.62
N MET A 89 -0.58 12.61 15.37
CA MET A 89 -0.93 11.52 16.27
C MET A 89 -1.35 10.26 15.52
N SER A 90 -1.81 10.40 14.27
CA SER A 90 -2.17 9.25 13.43
C SER A 90 -0.96 8.37 13.11
N ARG A 91 0.28 8.89 13.23
CA ARG A 91 1.51 8.06 13.17
C ARG A 91 1.56 7.01 14.26
N THR A 92 1.22 7.36 15.50
CA THR A 92 1.23 6.39 16.61
C THR A 92 0.22 5.28 16.36
N VAL A 93 -0.93 5.62 15.77
CA VAL A 93 -1.97 4.64 15.42
C VAL A 93 -1.55 3.78 14.23
N LEU A 94 -0.84 4.34 13.24
CA LEU A 94 -0.21 3.56 12.17
C LEU A 94 0.83 2.57 12.74
N GLN A 95 1.67 2.99 13.68
CA GLN A 95 2.62 2.06 14.34
C GLN A 95 1.90 0.96 15.10
N ASN A 96 0.74 1.25 15.72
CA ASN A 96 -0.10 0.23 16.32
C ASN A 96 -0.65 -0.76 15.29
N LEU A 97 -1.15 -0.29 14.13
CA LEU A 97 -1.56 -1.14 13.01
C LEU A 97 -0.41 -2.08 12.58
N LEU A 98 0.80 -1.54 12.38
CA LEU A 98 1.96 -2.32 11.98
C LEU A 98 2.32 -3.40 13.01
N SER A 99 2.26 -3.05 14.29
CA SER A 99 2.57 -3.98 15.38
C SER A 99 1.51 -5.08 15.53
N VAL A 100 0.23 -4.70 15.71
CA VAL A 100 -0.87 -5.63 16.00
C VAL A 100 -1.12 -6.59 14.83
N ASN A 101 -1.00 -6.12 13.59
CA ASN A 101 -1.26 -6.95 12.42
C ASN A 101 0.01 -7.62 11.88
N ASN A 102 1.16 -7.50 12.57
CA ASN A 102 2.46 -8.02 12.13
C ASN A 102 2.84 -7.58 10.69
N LEU A 103 2.63 -6.29 10.40
CA LEU A 103 2.94 -5.70 9.11
C LEU A 103 4.26 -4.92 9.14
N CYS A 104 4.83 -4.66 7.97
CA CYS A 104 5.90 -3.71 7.77
C CYS A 104 5.70 -2.92 6.48
N ASP A 105 6.17 -1.68 6.46
CA ASP A 105 6.29 -0.88 5.23
C ASP A 105 7.39 -1.47 4.34
N LEU A 106 6.98 -2.11 3.25
CA LEU A 106 7.86 -2.85 2.34
C LEU A 106 8.90 -1.95 1.68
N TRP A 107 8.50 -0.75 1.23
CA TRP A 107 9.44 0.16 0.57
C TRP A 107 10.50 0.65 1.56
N ARG A 108 10.10 1.02 2.78
CA ARG A 108 11.04 1.46 3.83
C ARG A 108 11.92 0.31 4.33
N HIS A 109 11.41 -0.92 4.34
CA HIS A 109 12.20 -2.11 4.65
C HIS A 109 13.33 -2.32 3.63
N GLN A 110 13.04 -2.20 2.33
CA GLN A 110 14.03 -2.32 1.26
C GLN A 110 14.97 -1.10 1.17
N HIS A 111 14.51 0.08 1.59
CA HIS A 111 15.27 1.33 1.52
C HIS A 111 15.30 2.08 2.87
N PRO A 112 15.98 1.54 3.91
CA PRO A 112 15.92 2.10 5.27
C PRO A 112 16.28 3.60 5.35
N LYS A 113 17.26 4.03 4.56
CA LYS A 113 17.74 5.42 4.47
C LYS A 113 17.37 6.11 3.15
N GLY A 114 16.62 5.43 2.28
CA GLY A 114 16.24 5.95 0.97
C GLY A 114 15.29 7.14 1.08
N ARG A 115 15.34 8.01 0.09
CA ARG A 115 14.37 9.08 -0.12
C ARG A 115 13.82 8.93 -1.53
N ASP A 116 12.54 8.61 -1.60
CA ASP A 116 11.75 8.63 -2.82
C ASP A 116 10.32 9.00 -2.45
N TYR A 117 9.58 9.55 -3.39
CA TYR A 117 8.33 10.24 -3.12
C TYR A 117 7.23 9.74 -4.05
N THR A 118 6.03 9.57 -3.49
CA THR A 118 4.88 9.08 -4.23
C THR A 118 3.92 10.20 -4.60
N ARG A 119 3.97 11.36 -3.94
CA ARG A 119 3.16 12.53 -4.29
C ARG A 119 4.03 13.73 -4.62
N VAL A 120 3.71 14.44 -5.71
CA VAL A 120 4.41 15.63 -6.20
C VAL A 120 3.42 16.74 -6.54
N GLN A 121 3.53 17.87 -5.84
CA GLN A 121 2.66 19.02 -6.04
C GLN A 121 3.48 20.28 -6.33
N SER A 122 2.95 21.17 -7.17
CA SER A 122 3.50 22.50 -7.41
C SER A 122 2.61 23.55 -6.79
N HIS A 123 3.16 24.42 -5.94
CA HIS A 123 2.43 25.53 -5.35
C HIS A 123 3.33 26.76 -5.22
N LEU A 124 2.92 27.89 -5.79
CA LEU A 124 3.68 29.15 -5.81
C LEU A 124 5.12 28.96 -6.34
N GLY A 125 5.29 28.13 -7.37
CA GLY A 125 6.61 27.83 -7.96
C GLY A 125 7.48 26.86 -7.14
N LEU A 126 7.03 26.41 -5.97
CA LEU A 126 7.74 25.44 -5.14
C LEU A 126 7.20 24.02 -5.37
N ILE A 127 8.12 23.09 -5.63
CA ILE A 127 7.79 21.67 -5.74
C ILE A 127 7.81 21.04 -4.34
N LYS A 128 6.65 20.55 -3.92
CA LYS A 128 6.42 19.80 -2.69
C LYS A 128 6.38 18.32 -3.02
N ARG A 129 7.19 17.51 -2.33
CA ARG A 129 7.21 16.05 -2.52
C ARG A 129 7.05 15.35 -1.19
N SER A 130 6.26 14.29 -1.19
CA SER A 130 6.09 13.44 -0.01
C SER A 130 5.82 12.00 -0.37
N ARG A 131 6.20 11.09 0.51
CA ARG A 131 5.80 9.67 0.44
C ARG A 131 4.66 9.44 1.43
N ILE A 132 3.45 9.36 0.90
CA ILE A 132 2.22 9.13 1.67
C ILE A 132 1.49 7.87 1.24
N ASP A 133 1.91 7.29 0.12
CA ASP A 133 1.43 6.01 -0.36
C ASP A 133 2.31 4.90 0.18
N LEU A 134 1.69 3.95 0.88
CA LEU A 134 2.40 2.90 1.60
C LEU A 134 2.04 1.53 1.05
N VAL A 135 2.99 0.60 1.12
CA VAL A 135 2.76 -0.83 0.88
C VAL A 135 3.09 -1.57 2.16
N LEU A 136 2.06 -1.97 2.90
CA LEU A 136 2.19 -2.69 4.15
C LEU A 136 1.98 -4.18 3.88
N VAL A 137 2.96 -5.01 4.20
CA VAL A 137 2.90 -6.46 4.00
C VAL A 137 3.14 -7.20 5.29
N LYS A 138 2.60 -8.42 5.42
CA LYS A 138 2.92 -9.29 6.55
C LYS A 138 4.42 -9.53 6.64
N LYS A 139 5.01 -9.35 7.82
CA LYS A 139 6.46 -9.50 8.07
C LYS A 139 7.00 -10.84 7.59
N MET A 140 6.24 -11.92 7.79
CA MET A 140 6.63 -13.27 7.34
C MET A 140 6.68 -13.43 5.82
N MET A 141 6.05 -12.53 5.06
CA MET A 141 5.96 -12.58 3.60
C MET A 141 6.96 -11.65 2.91
N VAL A 142 7.69 -10.81 3.66
CA VAL A 142 8.61 -9.81 3.09
C VAL A 142 9.60 -10.41 2.10
N GLY A 143 10.13 -11.60 2.39
CA GLY A 143 11.06 -12.31 1.50
C GLY A 143 10.46 -12.80 0.19
N MET A 144 9.14 -12.71 -0.01
CA MET A 144 8.46 -12.99 -1.28
C MET A 144 8.43 -11.78 -2.22
N PHE A 145 8.67 -10.57 -1.69
CA PHE A 145 8.56 -9.33 -2.45
C PHE A 145 9.95 -8.86 -2.89
N ASN A 146 10.23 -8.97 -4.18
CA ASN A 146 11.57 -8.70 -4.72
C ASN A 146 11.79 -7.22 -5.08
N THR A 147 10.74 -6.45 -5.32
CA THR A 147 10.87 -5.08 -5.84
C THR A 147 9.63 -4.26 -5.53
N VAL A 148 9.83 -3.01 -5.11
CA VAL A 148 8.80 -1.96 -5.02
C VAL A 148 9.29 -0.72 -5.75
N ARG A 149 8.50 -0.21 -6.69
CA ARG A 149 8.84 0.98 -7.50
C ARG A 149 7.71 1.99 -7.50
N PHE A 150 8.09 3.27 -7.48
CA PHE A 150 7.18 4.40 -7.66
C PHE A 150 7.37 4.95 -9.07
N ASN A 151 6.32 4.89 -9.88
CA ASN A 151 6.34 5.38 -11.25
C ASN A 151 5.56 6.69 -11.33
N LEU A 152 6.29 7.81 -11.34
CA LEU A 152 5.72 9.13 -11.57
C LEU A 152 5.07 9.18 -12.96
N ASN A 153 4.00 9.96 -13.07
CA ASN A 153 3.21 10.07 -14.27
C ASN A 153 2.63 11.49 -14.40
N PHE A 154 2.04 11.80 -15.55
CA PHE A 154 1.40 13.09 -15.83
C PHE A 154 -0.11 13.09 -15.55
N LEU A 155 -0.69 11.96 -15.16
CA LEU A 155 -2.14 11.78 -15.00
C LEU A 155 -2.62 12.08 -13.58
N SER A 156 -1.73 11.99 -12.59
CA SER A 156 -2.02 12.25 -11.18
C SER A 156 -0.83 12.94 -10.50
N ASP A 157 -1.08 13.67 -9.42
CA ASP A 157 -0.02 14.13 -8.52
C ASP A 157 0.58 12.97 -7.70
N HIS A 158 -0.02 11.77 -7.78
CA HIS A 158 0.49 10.53 -7.20
C HIS A 158 1.15 9.60 -8.23
N ALA A 159 2.20 8.90 -7.79
CA ALA A 159 2.92 7.88 -8.53
C ALA A 159 2.16 6.55 -8.51
N PHE A 160 2.22 5.79 -9.61
CA PHE A 160 1.79 4.40 -9.56
C PHE A 160 2.76 3.58 -8.73
N ILE A 161 2.23 2.71 -7.88
CA ILE A 161 3.06 1.76 -7.14
C ILE A 161 3.03 0.41 -7.84
N TRP A 162 4.22 -0.08 -8.19
CA TRP A 162 4.41 -1.43 -8.69
C TRP A 162 5.10 -2.28 -7.62
N VAL A 163 4.53 -3.44 -7.33
CA VAL A 163 5.06 -4.42 -6.38
C VAL A 163 5.27 -5.75 -7.09
N GLY A 164 6.50 -6.27 -7.07
CA GLY A 164 6.86 -7.57 -7.60
C GLY A 164 6.81 -8.65 -6.53
N VAL A 165 6.17 -9.77 -6.86
CA VAL A 165 6.01 -10.94 -5.98
C VAL A 165 6.56 -12.17 -6.68
N GLU A 166 7.48 -12.87 -6.03
CA GLU A 166 7.95 -14.17 -6.48
C GLU A 166 7.11 -15.29 -5.86
N SER A 167 6.54 -16.14 -6.72
CA SER A 167 5.93 -17.40 -6.30
C SER A 167 6.99 -18.50 -6.35
N LYS A 168 7.27 -19.14 -5.21
CA LYS A 168 8.14 -20.33 -5.12
C LYS A 168 7.40 -21.64 -5.42
N GLY A 169 6.28 -21.59 -6.13
CA GLY A 169 5.52 -22.79 -6.53
C GLY A 169 6.24 -23.57 -7.64
N GLU A 170 6.24 -24.90 -7.52
CA GLU A 170 6.97 -25.83 -8.41
C GLU A 170 6.55 -25.75 -9.89
N GLU A 171 7.52 -26.12 -10.72
CA GLU A 171 7.59 -26.21 -12.20
C GLU A 171 7.86 -24.94 -13.02
N ARG A 172 7.41 -23.74 -12.66
CA ARG A 172 7.89 -22.47 -13.27
C ARG A 172 7.71 -21.32 -12.30
N GLY A 173 8.82 -20.75 -11.79
CA GLY A 173 8.77 -19.57 -10.94
C GLY A 173 8.05 -18.42 -11.65
N GLY A 174 6.84 -18.09 -11.19
CA GLY A 174 6.06 -16.96 -11.69
C GLY A 174 6.45 -15.69 -10.96
N VAL A 175 6.71 -14.61 -11.71
CA VAL A 175 6.77 -13.24 -11.17
C VAL A 175 5.42 -12.60 -11.39
N TYR A 176 4.72 -12.29 -10.29
CA TYR A 176 3.46 -11.57 -10.32
C TYR A 176 3.70 -10.09 -10.01
N GLY A 177 3.02 -9.21 -10.72
CA GLY A 177 3.05 -7.77 -10.48
C GLY A 177 1.71 -7.29 -9.97
N ILE A 178 1.72 -6.52 -8.87
CA ILE A 178 0.56 -5.73 -8.44
C ILE A 178 0.85 -4.28 -8.82
N LEU A 179 0.07 -3.74 -9.74
CA LEU A 179 0.08 -2.33 -10.08
C LEU A 179 -1.16 -1.69 -9.46
N MET A 180 -0.97 -0.64 -8.65
CA MET A 180 -2.09 0.19 -8.20
C MET A 180 -1.83 1.66 -8.45
N GLN A 181 -2.90 2.31 -8.90
CA GLN A 181 -3.02 3.75 -8.88
C GLN A 181 -3.40 4.17 -7.48
N THR A 182 -2.68 5.15 -6.96
CA THR A 182 -3.07 5.87 -5.77
C THR A 182 -3.77 7.17 -6.20
N TYR A 183 -4.83 7.52 -5.46
CA TYR A 183 -5.86 8.47 -5.88
C TYR A 183 -5.38 9.91 -5.96
#